data_AF-A0A967D2Q1-F1
#
_entry.id   AF-A0A967D2Q1-F1
#
_cell.length_a   1.000
_cell.length_b   1.000
_cell.length_c   1.000
_cell.angle_alpha   90.00
_cell.angle_beta   90.00
_cell.angle_gamma   90.00
#
_symmetry.space_group_name_H-M   'P 1'
#
loop_
_entity.id
_entity.type
_entity.pdbx_description
1 polymer ?
#
loop_
_entity_poly.entity_id
_entity_poly.type
_entity_poly.pdbx_seq_one_letter_code
_entity_poly.pdbx_strand_id
1 'polypeptide(L)'
;MIGSGVFTTSGFALESLGSPAAVLAAWAVGGLIASCGAIAYGALAFRLPQSGGEYLYLSRALHPFFGFLAGTVSLTAGFSGAIAFAALTCQAYAGPLVGLPDWLPPQAFATAVVIVCGIVHVEA
;
A
#
# COMPACT_ATOMS: atom_id res chain seq x y z
N MET A 1 -8.39 -0.61 -7.43
CA MET A 1 -7.92 -1.52 -6.35
C MET A 1 -8.77 -1.25 -5.12
N ILE A 2 -9.26 -2.29 -4.45
CA ILE A 2 -9.90 -2.17 -3.13
C ILE A 2 -8.90 -2.70 -2.11
N GLY A 3 -8.65 -1.96 -1.04
CA GLY A 3 -7.71 -2.34 0.01
C GLY A 3 -8.08 -1.71 1.33
N SER A 4 -7.24 -1.90 2.35
CA SER A 4 -7.49 -1.49 3.74
C SER A 4 -7.88 -0.03 3.93
N GLY A 5 -7.43 0.85 3.03
CA GLY A 5 -7.73 2.28 3.09
C GLY A 5 -9.22 2.61 3.01
N VAL A 6 -10.04 1.81 2.31
CA VAL A 6 -11.49 2.08 2.20
C VAL A 6 -12.19 2.08 3.57
N PHE A 7 -11.64 1.34 4.54
CA PHE A 7 -12.20 1.23 5.89
C PHE A 7 -11.69 2.31 6.85
N THR A 8 -10.47 2.83 6.63
CA THR A 8 -9.80 3.70 7.61
C THR A 8 -9.61 5.14 7.13
N THR A 9 -9.27 5.38 5.87
CA THR A 9 -8.84 6.71 5.41
C THR A 9 -9.97 7.72 5.38
N SER A 10 -11.20 7.29 5.12
CA SER A 10 -12.37 8.17 5.15
C SER A 10 -12.61 8.78 6.53
N GLY A 11 -12.29 8.04 7.61
CA GLY A 11 -12.39 8.55 8.98
C GLY A 11 -11.39 9.67 9.24
N PHE A 12 -10.11 9.43 8.93
CA PHE A 12 -9.05 10.45 9.05
C PHE A 12 -9.29 11.68 8.15
N ALA A 13 -9.81 11.45 6.94
CA ALA A 13 -10.19 12.51 6.03
C ALA A 13 -11.34 13.34 6.60
N LEU A 14 -12.36 12.71 7.18
CA LEU A 14 -13.48 13.42 7.79
C LEU A 14 -13.03 14.25 9.00
N GLU A 15 -12.14 13.72 9.84
CA GLU A 15 -11.53 14.45 10.95
C GLU A 15 -10.79 15.71 10.46
N SER A 16 -10.09 15.61 9.33
CA SER A 16 -9.31 16.72 8.76
C SER A 16 -10.15 17.74 7.98
N LEU A 17 -11.16 17.28 7.23
CA LEU A 17 -11.96 18.08 6.30
C LEU A 17 -13.27 18.59 6.93
N GLY A 18 -13.75 17.94 8.00
CA GLY A 18 -14.98 18.32 8.71
C GLY A 18 -16.29 18.15 7.93
N SER A 19 -16.25 17.64 6.68
CA SER A 19 -17.43 17.53 5.81
C SER A 19 -17.43 16.24 5.00
N PRO A 20 -18.50 15.42 5.08
CA PRO A 20 -18.64 14.21 4.25
C PRO A 20 -18.61 14.52 2.75
N ALA A 21 -19.18 15.65 2.32
CA ALA A 21 -19.16 16.06 0.92
C ALA A 21 -17.73 16.36 0.44
N ALA A 22 -16.91 16.99 1.29
CA ALA A 22 -15.51 17.27 0.98
C ALA A 22 -14.68 15.97 0.90
N VAL A 23 -14.96 14.99 1.77
CA VAL A 23 -14.34 13.65 1.71
C VAL A 23 -14.70 12.95 0.40
N LEU A 24 -15.97 12.96 -0.02
CA LEU A 24 -16.39 12.36 -1.30
C LEU A 24 -15.76 13.05 -2.50
N ALA A 25 -15.63 14.39 -2.47
CA ALA A 25 -14.93 15.13 -3.51
C ALA A 25 -13.44 14.73 -3.57
N ALA A 26 -12.77 14.59 -2.42
CA ALA A 26 -11.39 14.13 -2.36
C ALA A 26 -11.23 12.70 -2.91
N TRP A 27 -12.17 11.79 -2.61
CA TRP A 27 -12.21 10.45 -3.20
C TRP A 27 -12.35 10.48 -4.72
N ALA A 28 -13.23 11.33 -5.26
CA ALA A 28 -13.40 11.47 -6.70
C ALA A 28 -12.12 11.98 -7.38
N VAL A 29 -11.47 12.99 -6.80
CA VAL A 29 -10.19 13.51 -7.30
C VAL A 29 -9.09 12.45 -7.21
N GLY A 30 -8.97 11.75 -6.08
CA GLY A 30 -8.00 10.67 -5.92
C GLY A 30 -8.20 9.52 -6.91
N GLY A 31 -9.46 9.14 -7.16
CA GLY A 31 -9.82 8.14 -8.16
C GLY A 31 -9.46 8.56 -9.59
N LEU A 32 -9.65 9.84 -9.94
CA LEU A 32 -9.24 10.38 -11.22
C LEU A 32 -7.71 10.34 -11.39
N ILE A 33 -6.97 10.80 -10.39
CA ILE A 33 -5.49 10.77 -10.39
C ILE A 33 -4.99 9.32 -10.54
N ALA A 34 -5.56 8.38 -9.79
CA ALA A 34 -5.20 6.97 -9.86
C ALA A 34 -5.48 6.38 -11.26
N SER A 35 -6.59 6.78 -11.89
CA SER A 35 -6.95 6.33 -13.25
C SER A 35 -5.94 6.83 -14.29
N CYS A 36 -5.54 8.09 -14.22
CA CYS A 36 -4.49 8.65 -15.07
C CYS A 36 -3.17 7.88 -14.89
N GLY A 37 -2.79 7.60 -13.63
CA GLY A 37 -1.62 6.80 -13.31
C GLY A 37 -1.69 5.39 -13.90
N ALA A 38 -2.81 4.71 -13.75
CA ALA A 38 -3.01 3.35 -14.29
C ALA A 38 -2.87 3.30 -15.81
N ILE A 39 -3.41 4.29 -16.53
CA ILE A 39 -3.27 4.38 -17.99
C ILE A 39 -1.80 4.62 -18.39
N ALA A 40 -1.11 5.55 -17.71
CA ALA A 40 0.29 5.85 -17.97
C ALA A 40 1.20 4.63 -17.72
N TYR A 41 0.99 3.94 -16.60
CA TYR A 41 1.70 2.70 -16.28
C TYR A 41 1.37 1.55 -17.24
N GLY A 42 0.11 1.46 -17.70
CA GLY A 42 -0.29 0.50 -18.73
C GLY A 42 0.46 0.69 -20.05
N ALA A 43 0.62 1.95 -20.48
CA ALA A 43 1.40 2.27 -21.68
C ALA A 43 2.90 1.94 -21.53
N LEU A 44 3.47 2.17 -20.33
CA LEU A 44 4.85 1.78 -20.03
C LEU A 44 5.04 0.27 -20.02
N ALA A 45 4.13 -0.47 -19.37
CA ALA A 45 4.16 -1.93 -19.32
C ALA A 45 4.05 -2.55 -20.73
N PHE A 46 3.28 -1.93 -21.62
CA PHE A 46 3.20 -2.37 -23.02
C PHE A 46 4.52 -2.15 -23.79
N ARG A 47 5.21 -1.02 -23.56
CA ARG A 47 6.48 -0.69 -24.23
C ARG A 47 7.69 -1.41 -23.65
N LEU A 48 7.68 -1.70 -22.36
CA LEU A 48 8.76 -2.35 -21.61
C LEU A 48 8.21 -3.63 -20.93
N PRO A 49 7.93 -4.70 -21.69
CA PRO A 49 7.24 -5.89 -21.20
C PRO A 49 8.13 -6.81 -20.34
N GLN A 50 9.24 -6.29 -19.82
CA GLN A 50 10.17 -7.03 -19.00
C GLN A 50 9.80 -6.84 -17.52
N SER A 51 10.08 -7.83 -16.68
CA SER A 51 9.89 -7.69 -15.23
C SER A 51 10.82 -6.61 -14.67
N GLY A 52 10.30 -5.79 -13.75
CA GLY A 52 11.12 -4.82 -13.00
C GLY A 52 10.45 -3.52 -12.58
N GLY A 53 9.17 -3.29 -12.90
CA GLY A 53 8.38 -2.18 -12.34
C GLY A 53 9.02 -0.80 -12.49
N GLU A 54 8.91 0.06 -11.46
CA GLU A 54 9.47 1.42 -11.51
C GLU A 54 10.99 1.43 -11.66
N TYR A 55 11.69 0.44 -11.09
CA TYR A 55 13.13 0.29 -11.25
C TYR A 55 13.49 0.21 -12.73
N LEU A 56 12.87 -0.72 -13.47
CA LEU A 56 13.14 -0.91 -14.90
C LEU A 56 12.77 0.33 -15.71
N TYR A 57 11.58 0.89 -15.47
CA TYR A 57 11.07 2.02 -16.24
C TYR A 57 12.00 3.24 -16.11
N LEU A 58 12.44 3.57 -14.90
CA LEU A 58 13.31 4.72 -14.66
C LEU A 58 14.76 4.46 -15.07
N SER A 59 15.26 3.23 -14.91
CA SER A 59 16.58 2.83 -15.43
C SER A 59 16.67 2.98 -16.96
N ARG A 60 15.60 2.64 -17.69
CA ARG A 60 15.55 2.71 -19.15
C ARG A 60 15.23 4.10 -19.68
N ALA A 61 14.34 4.85 -19.03
CA ALA A 61 13.86 6.13 -19.53
C ALA A 61 14.73 7.33 -19.12
N LEU A 62 15.42 7.27 -17.97
CA LEU A 62 16.19 8.40 -17.42
C LEU A 62 17.66 8.05 -17.25
N HIS A 63 17.99 7.24 -16.24
CA HIS A 63 19.35 6.83 -15.92
C HIS A 63 19.30 5.66 -14.93
N PRO A 64 20.25 4.69 -14.96
CA PRO A 64 20.29 3.58 -14.01
C PRO A 64 20.23 4.00 -12.53
N PHE A 65 20.78 5.17 -12.19
CA PHE A 65 20.73 5.75 -10.84
C PHE A 65 19.29 5.99 -10.34
N PHE A 66 18.41 6.52 -11.18
CA PHE A 66 17.01 6.77 -10.77
C PHE A 66 16.22 5.48 -10.61
N GLY A 67 16.53 4.46 -11.41
CA GLY A 67 15.99 3.12 -11.18
C GLY A 67 16.44 2.55 -9.84
N PHE A 68 17.74 2.65 -9.51
CA PHE A 68 18.25 2.22 -8.19
C PHE A 68 17.55 2.92 -7.02
N LEU A 69 17.37 4.24 -7.09
CA LEU A 69 16.63 4.99 -6.08
C LEU A 69 15.18 4.52 -5.97
N ALA A 70 14.49 4.34 -7.10
CA ALA A 70 13.11 3.86 -7.11
C ALA A 70 13.00 2.45 -6.51
N GLY A 71 13.88 1.53 -6.91
CA GLY A 71 13.93 0.18 -6.32
C GLY A 71 14.18 0.21 -4.81
N THR A 72 15.07 1.09 -4.35
CA THR A 72 15.38 1.25 -2.92
C THR A 72 14.15 1.75 -2.15
N VAL A 73 13.44 2.75 -2.68
CA VAL A 73 12.22 3.28 -2.06
C VAL A 73 11.11 2.23 -2.08
N SER A 74 10.90 1.53 -3.20
CA SER A 74 9.88 0.49 -3.31
C SER A 74 10.11 -0.65 -2.32
N LEU A 75 11.37 -1.07 -2.13
CA LEU A 75 11.75 -2.14 -1.20
C LEU A 75 11.64 -1.72 0.27
N THR A 76 12.06 -0.51 0.61
CA THR A 76 12.16 -0.06 2.01
C THR A 76 10.90 0.60 2.55
N ALA A 77 10.15 1.32 1.71
CA ALA A 77 9.00 2.11 2.13
C ALA A 77 7.72 1.82 1.32
N GLY A 78 7.84 1.59 0.01
CA GLY A 78 6.69 1.42 -0.88
C GLY A 78 5.83 0.21 -0.51
N PHE A 79 6.36 -1.00 -0.68
CA PHE A 79 5.61 -2.21 -0.42
C PHE A 79 5.56 -2.58 1.06
N SER A 80 6.66 -2.39 1.79
CA SER A 80 6.75 -2.64 3.24
C SER A 80 5.72 -1.83 4.03
N GLY A 81 5.56 -0.54 3.71
CA GLY A 81 4.59 0.35 4.35
C GLY A 81 3.15 -0.08 4.08
N ALA A 82 2.82 -0.44 2.83
CA ALA A 82 1.48 -0.93 2.47
C ALA A 82 1.14 -2.26 3.17
N ILE A 83 2.10 -3.19 3.26
CA ILE A 83 1.93 -4.46 3.98
C ILE A 83 1.71 -4.20 5.47
N ALA A 84 2.53 -3.35 6.09
CA ALA A 84 2.39 -2.98 7.50
C ALA A 84 1.03 -2.32 7.78
N PHE A 85 0.61 -1.38 6.93
CA PHE A 85 -0.69 -0.73 7.06
C PHE A 85 -1.86 -1.73 6.93
N ALA A 86 -1.78 -2.68 6.00
CA ALA A 86 -2.80 -3.70 5.85
C ALA A 86 -2.89 -4.61 7.09
N ALA A 87 -1.74 -5.04 7.63
CA ALA A 87 -1.67 -5.86 8.83
C ALA A 87 -2.16 -5.13 10.08
N LEU A 88 -1.80 -3.85 10.25
CA LEU A 88 -2.29 -3.00 11.34
C LEU A 88 -3.81 -2.78 11.24
N THR A 89 -4.33 -2.62 10.02
CA THR A 89 -5.78 -2.55 9.82
C THR A 89 -6.44 -3.87 10.20
N CYS A 90 -5.89 -5.00 9.76
CA CYS A 90 -6.39 -6.32 10.16
C CYS A 90 -6.42 -6.47 11.68
N GLN A 91 -5.35 -6.06 12.38
CA GLN A 91 -5.31 -6.04 13.83
C GLN A 91 -6.40 -5.15 14.44
N ALA A 92 -6.61 -3.94 13.93
CA ALA A 92 -7.60 -3.01 14.49
C ALA A 92 -9.03 -3.60 14.45
N TYR A 93 -9.36 -4.36 13.41
CA TYR A 93 -10.70 -4.95 13.24
C TYR A 93 -10.83 -6.37 13.81
N ALA A 94 -9.79 -7.21 13.73
CA ALA A 94 -9.83 -8.61 14.17
C ALA A 94 -9.22 -8.83 15.56
N GLY A 95 -8.27 -7.99 15.98
CA GLY A 95 -7.57 -8.11 17.26
C GLY A 95 -8.49 -8.18 18.49
N PRO A 96 -9.57 -7.35 18.58
CA PRO A 96 -10.54 -7.44 19.68
C PRO A 96 -11.23 -8.80 19.81
N LEU A 97 -11.28 -9.61 18.74
CA LEU A 97 -11.88 -10.95 18.75
C LEU A 97 -10.96 -12.03 19.30
N VAL A 98 -9.64 -11.77 19.33
CA VAL A 98 -8.60 -12.77 19.63
C VAL A 98 -8.21 -12.75 21.11
N GLY A 99 -8.48 -11.65 21.82
CA GLY A 99 -8.22 -11.55 23.27
C GLY A 99 -6.75 -11.76 23.62
N LEU A 100 -5.85 -11.02 22.97
CA LEU A 100 -4.41 -11.17 23.18
C LEU A 100 -4.00 -10.78 24.62
N PRO A 101 -3.06 -11.53 25.24
CA PRO A 101 -2.52 -11.20 26.55
C PRO A 101 -1.86 -9.81 26.62
N ASP A 102 -2.03 -9.11 27.75
CA ASP A 102 -1.50 -7.76 27.96
C ASP A 102 0.03 -7.65 27.96
N TRP A 103 0.74 -8.77 28.16
CA TRP A 103 2.21 -8.80 28.11
C TRP A 103 2.77 -8.77 26.69
N LEU A 104 1.94 -9.01 25.66
CA LEU A 104 2.38 -8.93 24.28
C LEU A 104 2.49 -7.47 23.82
N PRO A 105 3.47 -7.16 22.95
CA PRO A 105 3.56 -5.83 22.37
C PRO A 105 2.29 -5.52 21.55
N PRO A 106 1.86 -4.23 21.47
CA PRO A 106 0.62 -3.86 20.83
C PRO A 106 0.51 -4.32 19.37
N GLN A 107 1.63 -4.44 18.64
CA GLN A 107 1.66 -4.83 17.23
C GLN A 107 1.78 -6.35 17.02
N ALA A 108 1.74 -7.17 18.07
CA ALA A 108 2.01 -8.60 17.99
C ALA A 108 1.12 -9.32 16.96
N PHE A 109 -0.18 -8.98 16.90
CA PHE A 109 -1.09 -9.57 15.92
C PHE A 109 -0.70 -9.20 14.49
N ALA A 110 -0.51 -7.90 14.21
CA ALA A 110 -0.12 -7.42 12.90
C ALA A 110 1.21 -8.06 12.44
N THR A 111 2.19 -8.15 13.35
CA THR A 111 3.47 -8.82 13.07
C THR A 111 3.26 -10.30 12.75
N ALA A 112 2.43 -11.00 13.51
CA ALA A 112 2.11 -12.41 13.24
C ALA A 112 1.43 -12.58 11.86
N VAL A 113 0.50 -11.70 11.50
CA VAL A 113 -0.15 -11.71 10.17
C VAL A 113 0.89 -11.55 9.06
N VAL A 114 1.82 -10.60 9.18
CA VAL A 114 2.88 -10.41 8.18
C VAL A 114 3.76 -11.65 8.06
N ILE A 115 4.17 -12.25 9.18
CA ILE A 115 5.01 -13.45 9.19
C ILE A 115 4.29 -14.63 8.52
N VAL A 116 3.04 -14.89 8.91
CA VAL A 116 2.25 -16.00 8.36
C VAL A 116 2.02 -15.82 6.86
N CYS A 117 1.57 -14.64 6.42
CA CYS A 117 1.40 -14.36 5.00
C CYS A 117 2.73 -14.44 4.23
N GLY A 118 3.83 -13.99 4.84
CA GLY A 118 5.17 -14.10 4.26
C GLY A 118 5.60 -15.55 4.05
N ILE A 119 5.39 -16.43 5.04
CA ILE A 119 5.68 -17.86 4.93
C ILE A 119 4.84 -18.49 3.81
N VAL A 120 3.53 -18.22 3.77
CA VAL A 120 2.63 -18.74 2.73
C VAL A 120 3.06 -18.27 1.34
N HIS A 121 3.53 -17.02 1.21
CA HIS A 121 3.96 -16.47 -0.07
C HIS A 121 5.25 -17.12 -0.58
N VAL A 122 6.18 -17.50 0.30
CA VAL A 122 7.45 -18.16 -0.09
C VAL A 122 7.21 -19.56 -0.65
N GLU A 123 6.13 -20.23 -0.23
CA GLU A 123 5.75 -21.57 -0.68
C GLU A 123 4.96 -21.57 -2.01
N ALA A 124 4.61 -20.41 -2.56
CA ALA A 124 3.76 -20.25 -3.75
C ALA A 124 4.57 -19.87 -5.01
#